data_AF-A0A0G1Y5P9-F1
#
_entry.id   AF-A0A0G1Y5P9-F1
#
_cell.length_a   1.000
_cell.length_b   1.000
_cell.length_c   1.000
_cell.angle_alpha   90.00
_cell.angle_beta   90.00
_cell.angle_gamma   90.00
#
_symmetry.space_group_name_H-M   'P 1'
#
loop_
_entity.id
_entity.type
_entity.pdbx_description
1 polymer ?
#
loop_
_entity_poly.entity_id
_entity_poly.type
_entity_poly.pdbx_seq_one_letter_code
_entity_poly.pdbx_strand_id
1 'polypeptide(L)'
;MKLLFCSKGCFDIIRLFHEERSCVCGKVKGRYLKDGHYAEYSGEGAVPLGMDNHEFTQTLKQWPNWKHSRGLRFDAFFIGKNCKTFVNLDAPAGPVQVDPEIRQIADREKIVQEVIAELIKNGVLTDP
;
A
#
# COMPACT_ATOMS: atom_id res chain seq x y z
N MET A 1 -7.98 -3.72 1.54
CA MET A 1 -8.28 -4.34 0.21
C MET A 1 -6.99 -4.38 -0.62
N LYS A 2 -6.77 -5.40 -1.48
CA LYS A 2 -5.64 -5.41 -2.43
C LYS A 2 -6.06 -4.82 -3.77
N LEU A 3 -5.23 -3.90 -4.28
CA LEU A 3 -5.42 -3.15 -5.52
C LEU A 3 -4.13 -3.22 -6.34
N LEU A 4 -4.23 -2.92 -7.63
CA LEU A 4 -3.07 -2.88 -8.53
C LEU A 4 -3.13 -1.64 -9.42
N PHE A 5 -2.05 -0.86 -9.45
CA PHE A 5 -1.94 0.36 -10.24
C PHE A 5 -1.04 0.15 -11.46
N CYS A 6 -1.46 0.62 -12.63
CA CYS A 6 -0.72 0.53 -13.88
C CYS A 6 0.11 1.81 -14.12
N SER A 7 1.34 1.85 -13.61
CA SER A 7 2.17 3.07 -13.62
C SER A 7 2.80 3.42 -14.97
N LYS A 8 2.90 2.47 -15.90
CA LYS A 8 3.54 2.64 -17.21
C LYS A 8 2.59 2.58 -18.42
N GLY A 9 1.31 2.37 -18.19
CA GLY A 9 0.33 2.08 -19.25
C GLY A 9 -0.80 3.09 -19.33
N CYS A 10 -1.77 2.95 -18.44
CA CYS A 10 -3.02 3.73 -18.47
C CYS A 10 -3.37 4.42 -17.15
N PHE A 11 -2.52 4.30 -16.12
CA PHE A 11 -2.75 4.86 -14.78
C PHE A 11 -4.04 4.37 -14.09
N ASP A 12 -4.57 3.25 -14.56
CA ASP A 12 -5.75 2.60 -13.98
C ASP A 12 -5.42 1.91 -12.65
N ILE A 13 -6.40 1.90 -11.75
CA ILE A 13 -6.37 1.19 -10.47
C ILE A 13 -7.41 0.09 -10.51
N ILE A 14 -6.96 -1.15 -10.53
CA ILE A 14 -7.84 -2.32 -10.54
C ILE A 14 -8.00 -2.93 -9.15
N ARG A 15 -9.25 -3.23 -8.80
CA ARG A 15 -9.59 -4.07 -7.66
C ARG A 15 -9.44 -5.53 -8.04
N LEU A 16 -8.78 -6.32 -7.18
CA LEU A 16 -8.64 -7.75 -7.41
C LEU A 16 -9.91 -8.52 -7.01
N PHE A 17 -10.16 -9.60 -7.75
CA PHE A 17 -11.22 -10.59 -7.53
C PHE A 17 -10.63 -12.00 -7.69
N HIS A 18 -11.42 -13.04 -7.47
CA HIS A 18 -11.00 -14.41 -7.80
C HIS A 18 -10.85 -14.60 -9.30
N GLU A 19 -11.66 -13.93 -10.12
CA GLU A 19 -11.39 -13.82 -11.56
C GLU A 19 -10.22 -12.87 -11.83
N GLU A 20 -9.40 -13.20 -12.83
CA GLU A 20 -8.35 -12.30 -13.30
C GLU A 20 -8.96 -11.00 -13.82
N ARG A 21 -8.47 -9.89 -13.27
CA ARG A 21 -8.77 -8.54 -13.75
C ARG A 21 -7.53 -7.96 -14.39
N SER A 22 -7.74 -7.11 -15.39
CA SER A 22 -6.68 -6.37 -16.05
C SER A 22 -7.03 -4.90 -16.09
N CYS A 23 -6.01 -4.04 -16.11
CA CYS A 23 -6.19 -2.62 -16.35
C CYS A 23 -6.76 -2.35 -17.75
N VAL A 24 -7.25 -1.13 -17.99
CA VAL A 24 -7.81 -0.70 -19.29
C VAL A 24 -6.89 -1.00 -20.48
N CYS A 25 -5.56 -0.88 -20.32
CA CYS A 25 -4.62 -1.19 -21.41
C CYS A 25 -4.18 -2.66 -21.49
N GLY A 26 -4.67 -3.53 -20.60
CA GLY A 26 -4.39 -4.96 -20.56
C GLY A 26 -2.97 -5.35 -20.12
N LYS A 27 -2.07 -4.39 -19.89
CA LYS A 27 -0.66 -4.66 -19.57
C LYS A 27 -0.42 -5.14 -18.14
N VAL A 28 -1.32 -4.80 -17.22
CA VAL A 28 -1.21 -5.10 -15.80
C VAL A 28 -2.44 -5.87 -15.37
N LYS A 29 -2.24 -6.97 -14.64
CA LYS A 29 -3.31 -7.90 -14.27
C LYS A 29 -3.04 -8.59 -12.94
N GLY A 30 -4.09 -9.10 -12.33
CA GLY A 30 -3.97 -9.87 -11.09
C GLY A 30 -5.30 -10.46 -10.63
N ARG A 31 -5.21 -11.31 -9.61
CA ARG A 31 -6.34 -11.96 -8.95
C ARG A 31 -6.01 -12.39 -7.54
N TYR A 32 -7.05 -12.64 -6.76
CA TYR A 32 -6.98 -13.41 -5.52
C TYR A 32 -6.93 -14.90 -5.83
N LEU A 33 -6.17 -15.63 -5.02
CA LEU A 33 -6.21 -17.09 -4.96
C LEU A 33 -7.49 -17.57 -4.24
N LYS A 34 -7.69 -18.89 -4.19
CA LYS A 34 -8.93 -19.50 -3.67
C LYS A 34 -9.25 -19.12 -2.21
N ASP A 35 -8.24 -18.81 -1.41
CA ASP A 35 -8.39 -18.43 0.00
C ASP A 35 -8.85 -16.97 0.22
N GLY A 36 -8.88 -16.15 -0.84
CA GLY A 36 -9.24 -14.73 -0.75
C GLY A 36 -8.26 -13.87 0.04
N HIS A 37 -7.17 -14.44 0.54
CA HIS A 37 -6.12 -13.75 1.28
C HIS A 37 -4.88 -13.54 0.41
N TYR A 38 -4.42 -14.58 -0.27
CA TYR A 38 -3.28 -14.52 -1.17
C TYR A 38 -3.72 -13.99 -2.52
N ALA A 39 -2.85 -13.22 -3.15
CA ALA A 39 -3.07 -12.69 -4.48
C ALA A 39 -1.80 -12.81 -5.31
N GLU A 40 -1.98 -12.82 -6.62
CA GLU A 40 -0.91 -12.80 -7.60
C GLU A 40 -1.16 -11.69 -8.62
N TYR A 41 -0.08 -11.13 -9.15
CA TYR A 41 -0.13 -10.11 -10.17
C TYR A 41 1.02 -10.23 -11.17
N SER A 42 0.82 -9.63 -12.33
CA SER A 42 1.84 -9.52 -13.37
C SER A 42 1.64 -8.24 -14.18
N GLY A 43 2.62 -7.90 -15.00
CA GLY A 43 2.62 -6.77 -15.91
C GLY A 43 3.73 -5.78 -15.64
N GLU A 44 4.32 -5.27 -16.73
CA GLU A 44 5.30 -4.19 -16.62
C GLU A 44 4.65 -2.92 -16.03
N GLY A 45 5.24 -2.38 -14.96
CA GLY A 45 4.68 -1.23 -14.25
C GLY A 45 3.49 -1.57 -13.36
N ALA A 46 3.27 -2.84 -13.01
CA ALA A 46 2.32 -3.23 -11.99
C ALA A 46 2.82 -2.80 -10.60
N VAL A 47 2.02 -1.95 -9.92
CA VAL A 47 2.33 -1.44 -8.58
C VAL A 47 1.26 -1.90 -7.59
N PRO A 48 1.61 -2.81 -6.66
CA PRO A 48 0.70 -3.26 -5.61
C PRO A 48 0.28 -2.13 -4.67
N LEU A 49 -1.01 -2.04 -4.42
CA LEU A 49 -1.62 -1.08 -3.50
C LEU A 49 -2.49 -1.79 -2.47
N GLY A 50 -2.49 -1.26 -1.26
CA GLY A 50 -3.41 -1.60 -0.19
C GLY A 50 -4.30 -0.40 0.13
N MET A 51 -5.55 -0.68 0.51
CA MET A 51 -6.42 0.29 1.18
C MET A 51 -6.74 -0.24 2.57
N ASP A 52 -6.64 0.61 3.59
CA ASP A 52 -7.08 0.25 4.93
C ASP A 52 -8.61 0.23 4.97
N ASN A 53 -9.18 -0.98 5.00
CA ASN A 53 -10.63 -1.16 5.03
C ASN A 53 -11.23 -0.73 6.37
N HIS A 54 -10.47 -0.86 7.46
CA HIS A 54 -10.94 -0.44 8.78
C HIS A 54 -11.11 1.06 8.79
N GLU A 55 -10.05 1.79 8.43
CA GLU A 55 -10.07 3.25 8.35
C GLU A 55 -11.13 3.74 7.36
N PHE A 56 -11.16 3.19 6.14
CA PHE A 56 -12.17 3.54 5.14
C PHE A 56 -13.60 3.40 5.69
N THR A 57 -13.89 2.32 6.41
CA THR A 57 -15.22 2.08 7.00
C THR A 57 -15.54 3.07 8.11
N GLN A 58 -14.58 3.42 8.97
CA GLN A 58 -14.77 4.43 10.01
C GLN A 58 -15.03 5.81 9.40
N THR A 59 -14.25 6.17 8.38
CA THR A 59 -14.38 7.42 7.66
C THR A 59 -15.71 7.51 6.91
N LEU A 60 -16.16 6.41 6.28
CA LEU A 60 -17.43 6.35 5.58
C LEU A 60 -18.63 6.62 6.49
N LYS A 61 -18.60 6.18 7.76
CA LYS A 61 -19.66 6.47 8.74
C LYS A 61 -19.77 7.96 9.08
N GLN A 62 -18.66 8.69 9.00
CA GLN A 62 -18.61 10.12 9.30
C GLN A 62 -19.05 10.97 8.09
N TRP A 63 -18.90 10.43 6.87
CA TRP A 63 -19.13 11.14 5.62
C TRP A 63 -20.51 11.84 5.49
N PRO A 64 -21.65 11.23 5.87
CA PRO A 64 -22.96 11.89 5.76
C PRO A 64 -23.10 13.18 6.58
N ASN A 65 -22.32 13.30 7.66
CA ASN A 65 -22.35 14.46 8.55
C ASN A 65 -21.16 15.41 8.30
N TRP A 66 -20.34 15.13 7.29
CA TRP A 66 -19.15 15.91 7.01
C TRP A 66 -19.51 17.24 6.32
N LYS A 67 -19.25 18.35 7.01
CA LYS A 67 -19.65 19.70 6.56
C LYS A 67 -18.56 20.45 5.79
N HIS A 68 -17.37 19.86 5.61
CA HIS A 68 -16.26 20.52 4.94
C HIS A 68 -16.14 20.10 3.47
N SER A 69 -15.85 21.05 2.59
CA SER A 69 -15.69 20.81 1.14
C SER A 69 -14.46 19.97 0.78
N ARG A 70 -13.48 19.84 1.68
CA ARG A 70 -12.21 19.13 1.43
C ARG A 70 -12.31 17.60 1.44
N GLY A 71 -13.50 17.03 1.67
CA GLY A 71 -13.71 15.59 1.79
C GLY A 71 -13.08 14.99 3.05
N LEU A 72 -13.42 13.74 3.35
CA LEU A 72 -12.75 12.97 4.39
C LEU A 72 -11.61 12.15 3.79
N ARG A 73 -10.57 11.90 4.58
CA ARG A 73 -9.39 11.15 4.15
C ARG A 73 -9.38 9.75 4.77
N PHE A 74 -8.76 8.84 4.04
CA PHE A 74 -8.40 7.50 4.46
C PHE A 74 -7.13 7.11 3.69
N ASP A 75 -6.43 6.09 4.18
CA ASP A 75 -5.14 5.71 3.64
C ASP A 75 -5.23 4.62 2.57
N ALA A 76 -4.49 4.88 1.49
CA ALA A 76 -4.02 3.88 0.57
C ALA A 76 -2.49 3.87 0.61
N PHE A 77 -1.90 2.69 0.56
CA PHE A 77 -0.47 2.49 0.76
C PHE A 77 0.11 1.55 -0.30
N PHE A 78 1.40 1.69 -0.58
CA PHE A 78 2.12 0.76 -1.45
C PHE A 78 2.39 -0.55 -0.71
N ILE A 79 2.02 -1.67 -1.33
CA ILE A 79 2.39 -2.99 -0.80
C ILE A 79 3.80 -3.31 -1.31
N GLY A 80 4.70 -3.65 -0.40
CA GLY A 80 6.08 -3.97 -0.73
C GLY A 80 6.19 -5.14 -1.73
N LYS A 81 7.17 -5.08 -2.63
CA LYS A 81 7.43 -6.11 -3.66
C LYS A 81 7.68 -7.52 -3.09
N ASN A 82 8.04 -7.61 -1.80
CA ASN A 82 8.31 -8.86 -1.07
C ASN A 82 7.12 -9.36 -0.24
N CYS A 83 5.91 -8.89 -0.52
CA CYS A 83 4.73 -9.31 0.22
C CYS A 83 4.40 -10.80 -0.08
N LYS A 84 4.52 -11.66 0.93
CA LYS A 84 4.22 -13.10 0.81
C LYS A 84 2.79 -13.40 0.37
N THR A 85 1.88 -12.46 0.62
CA THR A 85 0.44 -12.62 0.33
C THR A 85 0.03 -11.86 -0.93
N PHE A 86 0.99 -11.23 -1.63
CA PHE A 86 0.76 -10.56 -2.91
C PHE A 86 1.99 -10.74 -3.82
N VAL A 87 1.97 -11.80 -4.61
CA VAL A 87 3.13 -12.31 -5.35
C VAL A 87 3.19 -11.75 -6.77
N ASN A 88 4.36 -11.25 -7.18
CA ASN A 88 4.62 -10.87 -8.57
C ASN A 88 5.05 -12.10 -9.37
N LEU A 89 4.31 -12.46 -10.41
CA LEU A 89 4.61 -13.58 -11.29
C LEU A 89 5.76 -13.29 -12.28
N ASP A 90 6.06 -12.02 -12.55
CA ASP A 90 7.14 -11.61 -13.44
C ASP A 90 8.46 -11.35 -12.69
N ALA A 91 8.47 -11.49 -11.36
CA ALA A 91 9.68 -11.29 -10.59
C ALA A 91 10.69 -12.42 -10.90
N PRO A 92 11.98 -12.09 -11.15
CA PRO A 92 13.00 -13.11 -11.30
C PRO A 92 13.09 -13.95 -10.02
N ALA A 93 13.30 -15.26 -10.15
CA ALA A 93 13.48 -16.15 -9.02
C ALA A 93 14.76 -15.76 -8.26
N GLY A 94 14.60 -15.11 -7.11
CA GLY A 94 15.69 -14.66 -6.26
C GLY A 94 15.24 -13.67 -5.18
N PRO A 95 16.03 -13.45 -4.12
CA PRO A 95 15.73 -12.42 -3.14
C PRO A 95 15.71 -11.05 -3.83
N VAL A 96 14.58 -10.36 -3.79
CA VAL A 96 14.50 -8.96 -4.24
C VAL A 96 15.43 -8.16 -3.36
N GLN A 97 16.48 -7.62 -3.96
CA GLN A 97 17.39 -6.72 -3.27
C GLN A 97 16.61 -5.49 -2.83
N VAL A 98 16.59 -5.24 -1.52
CA VAL A 98 16.03 -4.00 -0.97
C VAL A 98 16.92 -2.87 -1.43
N ASP A 99 16.32 -1.88 -2.08
CA ASP A 99 17.03 -0.69 -2.54
C ASP A 99 17.76 -0.04 -1.34
N PRO A 100 19.08 0.24 -1.42
CA PRO A 100 19.82 0.93 -0.37
C PRO A 100 19.19 2.24 0.09
N GLU A 101 18.50 2.98 -0.78
CA GLU A 101 17.81 4.22 -0.42
C GLU A 101 16.59 3.96 0.49
N ILE A 102 15.84 2.88 0.25
CA ILE A 102 14.71 2.47 1.11
C ILE A 102 15.21 2.12 2.51
N ARG A 103 16.39 1.50 2.62
CA ARG A 103 17.02 1.20 3.91
C ARG A 103 17.34 2.48 4.69
N GLN A 104 17.84 3.51 4.01
CA GLN A 104 18.12 4.81 4.64
C GLN A 104 16.85 5.53 5.13
N ILE A 105 15.71 5.37 4.44
CA ILE A 105 14.43 5.95 4.89
C ILE A 105 13.95 5.27 6.18
N ALA A 106 13.98 3.94 6.23
CA ALA A 106 13.62 3.19 7.44
C ALA A 106 14.55 3.53 8.62
N ASP A 107 15.86 3.67 8.36
CA ASP A 107 16.83 4.09 9.37
C ASP A 107 16.56 5.53 9.86
N ARG A 108 16.15 6.44 8.97
CA ARG A 108 15.74 7.80 9.36
C ARG A 108 14.48 7.82 10.22
N GLU A 109 13.45 7.04 9.87
CA GLU A 109 12.24 6.94 10.69
C GLU A 109 12.57 6.43 12.10
N LYS A 110 13.44 5.42 12.20
CA LYS A 110 13.92 4.92 13.50
C LYS A 110 14.63 5.99 14.30
N ILE A 111 15.54 6.75 13.69
CA ILE A 111 16.25 7.86 14.35
C ILE A 111 15.25 8.92 14.83
N VAL A 112 14.26 9.28 14.02
CA VAL A 112 13.24 10.26 14.43
C VAL A 112 12.45 9.74 15.64
N GLN A 113 12.06 8.47 15.67
CA GLN A 113 11.36 7.88 16.81
C GLN A 113 12.23 7.85 18.08
N GLU A 114 13.52 7.52 17.95
CA GLU A 114 14.48 7.55 19.07
C GLU A 114 14.63 8.98 19.62
N VAL A 115 14.77 9.99 18.75
CA VAL A 115 14.85 11.41 19.14
C VAL A 115 13.57 11.87 19.82
N ILE A 116 12.39 11.52 19.28
CA ILE A 116 11.10 11.88 19.90
C ILE A 116 11.00 11.27 21.30
N ALA A 117 11.32 9.98 21.46
CA ALA A 117 11.30 9.31 22.76
C ALA A 117 12.24 9.98 23.78
N GLU A 118 13.41 10.42 23.34
CA GLU A 118 14.39 11.10 24.20
C GLU A 118 13.93 12.52 24.59
N LEU A 119 13.33 13.26 23.65
CA LEU A 119 12.73 14.57 23.94
C LEU A 119 11.55 14.47 24.92
N ILE A 120 10.75 13.41 24.84
CA ILE A 120 9.67 13.13 25.82
C ILE A 120 10.27 12.81 27.19
N LYS A 121 11.29 11.93 27.25
CA LYS A 121 11.98 11.59 28.50
C LYS A 121 12.58 12.80 29.20
N ASN A 122 13.08 13.76 28.42
CA ASN A 122 13.68 14.99 28.93
C ASN A 122 12.65 16.09 29.22
N GLY A 123 11.34 15.81 29.07
CA GLY A 123 10.26 16.76 29.33
C GLY A 123 10.18 17.92 28.33
N VAL A 124 10.87 17.82 27.20
CA VAL A 124 10.84 18.82 26.12
C VAL A 124 9.58 18.66 25.28
N LEU A 125 9.15 17.41 25.07
CA LEU A 125 7.88 17.07 24.44
C LEU A 125 6.98 16.35 25.45
N THR A 126 5.67 16.47 25.26
CA THR A 126 4.69 15.63 25.95
C THR A 126 4.32 14.47 25.03
N ASP A 127 4.14 13.28 25.60
CA ASP A 127 3.71 12.10 24.85
C ASP A 127 2.33 12.40 24.20
N PRO A 128 2.13 12.18 22.90
CA PRO A 128 0.86 12.46 22.22
C PRO A 128 -0.34 11.72 22.81
#